data_AF-A0A9Q3UPT0-F1
#
_entry.id   AF-A0A9Q3UPT0-F1
#
_cell.length_a   1.000
_cell.length_b   1.000
_cell.length_c   1.000
_cell.angle_alpha   90.00
_cell.angle_beta   90.00
_cell.angle_gamma   90.00
#
_symmetry.space_group_name_H-M   'P 1'
#
loop_
_entity.id
_entity.type
_entity.pdbx_description
1 polymer ?
#
loop_
_entity_poly.entity_id
_entity_poly.type
_entity_poly.pdbx_seq_one_letter_code
_entity_poly.pdbx_strand_id
1 'polypeptide(L)'
;MRHSFIVIGLLVNLYAGVAAAAEATPRIIGGEDVRSAPSWMVEVKRSLSGNANYAGTRCGGALVAPRWVLTAAHCVRTNGVDFEAGTLFVALGHLNRYATPAETIAVRAVHVHDGYRSDIYQNDLALLELEAPSAQAALDLAKNAEMERLRRGNPDEALRALGWGQTENTSMSTLLQQVDLDYVSPSQCARHWNNLGSGQLCAGEMNPVAGVDQDTCRGDSGGPLVYRDGDRTWLAGVTSYGSRQCASGVPAVYTRVSAYLNWIERTSGGAMVDLESETAGGALYAGPGQTLTLETRISNRSLVNAARGVGLRIDHQGGLNVWADDLNCREQTGYSLCQGWNNLDTGASGDAHRLHLTHTGAGAVAGLARIVPISDEHDYYTANEERLSVVFSDQPDLKLEATTVRAGGAVRVTATVTNQATHRDAPRAWVDFQLPAGWDWQSLPAGCVAGATVRCDLGDLARGATTSRTLAMQGAGDGRVFMSAGNAAGDFPAGDANAFVTPARAGAESARSEESGGGGGGGGGAAGLWLALVLAGLGALRRRR
;
A
#
# COMPACT_ATOMS: atom_id res chain seq x y z
N MET A 1 69.76 32.61 -37.69
CA MET A 1 70.26 31.79 -38.81
C MET A 1 69.72 30.37 -38.67
N ARG A 2 69.22 29.80 -39.79
CA ARG A 2 68.81 28.40 -40.04
C ARG A 2 67.51 27.93 -39.34
N HIS A 3 66.35 27.95 -40.00
CA HIS A 3 65.82 27.09 -41.09
C HIS A 3 65.24 25.73 -40.63
N SER A 4 63.91 25.67 -40.69
CA SER A 4 63.03 24.61 -41.23
C SER A 4 63.13 23.18 -40.70
N PHE A 5 62.01 22.56 -40.32
CA PHE A 5 61.16 21.78 -41.24
C PHE A 5 59.85 21.35 -40.56
N ILE A 6 58.75 21.50 -41.29
CA ILE A 6 57.43 20.91 -41.03
C ILE A 6 57.45 19.49 -41.59
N VAL A 7 57.02 18.49 -40.80
CA VAL A 7 56.50 17.22 -41.32
C VAL A 7 55.24 16.84 -40.54
N ILE A 8 54.15 16.72 -41.29
CA ILE A 8 52.82 16.27 -40.90
C ILE A 8 52.86 14.74 -40.79
N GLY A 9 52.44 14.19 -39.65
CA GLY A 9 52.26 12.76 -39.44
C GLY A 9 50.89 12.48 -38.81
N LEU A 10 50.03 11.81 -39.58
CA LEU A 10 48.70 11.32 -39.18
C LEU A 10 48.75 10.59 -37.82
N LEU A 11 47.96 11.05 -36.86
CA LEU A 11 47.57 10.25 -35.70
C LEU A 11 46.21 9.61 -35.99
N VAL A 12 46.25 8.29 -36.16
CA VAL A 12 45.08 7.42 -36.28
C VAL A 12 44.31 7.45 -34.96
N ASN A 13 43.06 7.90 -35.03
CA ASN A 13 42.08 7.75 -33.95
C ASN A 13 41.75 6.27 -33.75
N LEU A 14 42.36 5.63 -32.74
CA LEU A 14 41.74 4.48 -32.07
C LEU A 14 40.98 5.00 -30.85
N TYR A 15 39.68 5.18 -31.01
CA TYR A 15 38.75 5.22 -29.88
C TYR A 15 38.69 3.81 -29.29
N ALA A 16 39.59 3.50 -28.35
CA ALA A 16 39.33 2.47 -27.36
C ALA A 16 38.34 3.06 -26.36
N GLY A 17 37.07 2.69 -26.48
CA GLY A 17 36.07 2.96 -25.45
C GLY A 17 36.53 2.27 -24.17
N VAL A 18 37.04 3.05 -23.22
CA VAL A 18 37.19 2.59 -21.86
C VAL A 18 35.78 2.63 -21.27
N ALA A 19 35.10 1.48 -21.29
CA ALA A 19 33.96 1.27 -20.43
C ALA A 19 34.45 1.51 -19.00
N ALA A 20 33.96 2.56 -18.35
CA ALA A 20 34.12 2.72 -16.92
C ALA A 20 33.47 1.49 -16.28
N ALA A 21 34.30 0.59 -15.76
CA ALA A 21 33.85 -0.38 -14.79
C ALA A 21 33.29 0.43 -13.63
N ALA A 22 31.97 0.38 -13.44
CA ALA A 22 31.35 0.88 -12.22
C ALA A 22 31.98 0.08 -11.06
N GLU A 23 32.81 0.74 -10.26
CA GLU A 23 33.38 0.15 -9.06
C GLU A 23 32.24 -0.24 -8.12
N ALA A 24 32.14 -1.54 -7.82
CA ALA A 24 31.21 -2.07 -6.85
C ALA A 24 31.53 -1.48 -5.46
N THR A 25 30.53 -0.88 -4.82
CA THR A 25 30.65 -0.31 -3.47
C THR A 25 29.94 -1.23 -2.47
N PRO A 26 30.62 -1.71 -1.42
CA PRO A 26 30.07 -2.74 -0.52
C PRO A 26 29.10 -2.18 0.52
N ARG A 27 28.01 -2.92 0.73
CA ARG A 27 26.76 -2.57 1.45
C ARG A 27 26.30 -3.77 2.31
N ILE A 28 25.10 -3.76 2.95
CA ILE A 28 24.44 -5.04 3.35
C ILE A 28 24.71 -6.02 2.21
N ILE A 29 25.08 -7.29 2.44
CA ILE A 29 25.61 -8.11 1.32
C ILE A 29 24.61 -8.06 0.16
N GLY A 30 25.05 -7.58 -1.01
CA GLY A 30 24.21 -7.32 -2.19
C GLY A 30 23.18 -6.16 -2.15
N GLY A 31 23.06 -5.40 -1.06
CA GLY A 31 22.08 -4.32 -0.83
C GLY A 31 22.52 -2.91 -1.28
N GLU A 32 21.68 -1.90 -0.99
CA GLU A 32 21.88 -0.50 -1.39
C GLU A 32 21.85 0.54 -0.24
N ASP A 33 22.50 1.70 -0.42
CA ASP A 33 22.48 2.80 0.55
C ASP A 33 21.08 3.42 0.55
N VAL A 34 20.54 3.65 1.73
CA VAL A 34 19.29 4.36 1.88
C VAL A 34 19.49 5.84 1.59
N ARG A 35 18.69 6.39 0.66
CA ARG A 35 18.82 7.80 0.21
C ARG A 35 18.19 8.81 1.17
N SER A 36 17.18 8.40 1.92
CA SER A 36 16.47 9.22 2.89
C SER A 36 16.10 8.38 4.10
N ALA A 37 16.40 8.87 5.31
CA ALA A 37 16.15 8.13 6.54
C ALA A 37 14.63 7.89 6.70
N PRO A 38 14.16 6.63 6.75
CA PRO A 38 12.77 6.35 7.07
C PRO A 38 12.48 6.84 8.48
N SER A 39 11.37 7.56 8.67
CA SER A 39 11.00 8.17 9.95
C SER A 39 10.96 7.17 11.11
N TRP A 40 10.59 5.94 10.81
CA TRP A 40 10.45 4.86 11.78
C TRP A 40 11.74 4.05 12.03
N MET A 41 12.82 4.27 11.27
CA MET A 41 14.05 3.51 11.48
C MET A 41 14.74 3.96 12.76
N VAL A 42 15.03 3.00 13.65
CA VAL A 42 15.64 3.27 14.95
C VAL A 42 17.01 2.62 15.05
N GLU A 43 18.00 3.40 15.48
CA GLU A 43 19.26 2.87 16.01
C GLU A 43 19.13 2.71 17.52
N VAL A 44 19.14 1.47 18.01
CA VAL A 44 19.18 1.18 19.45
C VAL A 44 20.63 1.26 19.92
N LYS A 45 20.92 2.19 20.84
CA LYS A 45 22.25 2.49 21.35
C LYS A 45 22.35 2.16 22.83
N ARG A 46 23.56 1.81 23.28
CA ARG A 46 23.82 1.50 24.69
C ARG A 46 25.05 2.23 25.21
N SER A 47 24.94 2.79 26.41
CA SER A 47 26.00 3.46 27.16
C SER A 47 26.01 2.99 28.61
N LEU A 48 27.09 2.33 29.04
CA LEU A 48 27.22 1.85 30.43
C LEU A 48 27.31 3.00 31.45
N SER A 49 27.66 4.21 31.02
CA SER A 49 27.72 5.39 31.89
C SER A 49 26.37 6.12 32.00
N GLY A 50 25.34 5.68 31.26
CA GLY A 50 24.06 6.38 31.17
C GLY A 50 24.14 7.73 30.42
N ASN A 51 25.26 8.01 29.74
CA ASN A 51 25.43 9.22 28.96
C ASN A 51 25.38 8.90 27.46
N ALA A 52 24.43 9.51 26.75
CA ALA A 52 24.17 9.31 25.33
C ALA A 52 25.39 9.59 24.43
N ASN A 53 26.30 10.48 24.84
CA ASN A 53 27.49 10.83 24.05
C ASN A 53 28.49 9.67 23.94
N TYR A 54 28.43 8.70 24.85
CA TYR A 54 29.26 7.48 24.81
C TYR A 54 28.47 6.27 24.34
N ALA A 55 27.23 6.45 23.86
CA ALA A 55 26.40 5.35 23.42
C ALA A 55 26.87 4.81 22.06
N GLY A 56 27.16 3.52 22.02
CA GLY A 56 27.47 2.80 20.79
C GLY A 56 26.25 2.10 20.20
N THR A 57 26.22 1.93 18.88
CA THR A 57 25.21 1.13 18.19
C THR A 57 25.19 -0.29 18.73
N ARG A 58 23.99 -0.79 19.05
CA ARG A 58 23.78 -2.17 19.51
C ARG A 58 22.96 -2.97 18.52
N CYS A 59 21.82 -2.43 18.11
CA CYS A 59 20.82 -3.10 17.28
C CYS A 59 20.02 -2.07 16.47
N GLY A 60 19.21 -2.55 15.54
CA GLY A 60 18.11 -1.80 14.95
C GLY A 60 16.83 -1.88 15.78
N GLY A 61 15.83 -1.12 15.34
CA GLY A 61 14.46 -1.14 15.83
C GLY A 61 13.53 -0.41 14.87
N ALA A 62 12.23 -0.47 15.15
CA ALA A 62 11.22 0.34 14.49
C ALA A 62 10.40 1.15 15.50
N LEU A 63 10.19 2.43 15.22
CA LEU A 63 9.20 3.24 15.92
C LEU A 63 7.80 2.76 15.51
N VAL A 64 7.02 2.27 16.46
CA VAL A 64 5.68 1.69 16.24
C VAL A 64 4.56 2.48 16.91
N ALA A 65 4.92 3.44 17.77
CA ALA A 65 4.09 4.53 18.24
C ALA A 65 5.01 5.66 18.74
N PRO A 66 4.51 6.89 19.00
CA PRO A 66 5.37 8.02 19.37
C PRO A 66 6.33 7.74 20.55
N ARG A 67 5.92 6.91 21.52
CA ARG A 67 6.74 6.54 22.68
C ARG A 67 7.18 5.07 22.68
N TRP A 68 6.99 4.33 21.59
CA TRP A 68 7.19 2.88 21.58
C TRP A 68 8.05 2.45 20.40
N VAL A 69 9.16 1.78 20.71
CA VAL A 69 10.04 1.15 19.72
C VAL A 69 9.98 -0.36 19.88
N LEU A 70 9.76 -1.06 18.77
CA LEU A 70 9.85 -2.52 18.71
C LEU A 70 11.26 -2.92 18.26
N THR A 71 11.87 -3.89 18.96
CA THR A 71 13.18 -4.48 18.65
C THR A 71 13.20 -5.95 19.06
N ALA A 72 14.32 -6.64 18.89
CA ALA A 72 14.48 -8.02 19.32
C ALA A 72 14.81 -8.11 20.83
N ALA A 73 14.36 -9.17 21.51
CA ALA A 73 14.64 -9.37 22.92
C ALA A 73 16.14 -9.56 23.19
N HIS A 74 16.85 -10.27 22.32
CA HIS A 74 18.29 -10.48 22.45
C HIS A 74 19.12 -9.19 22.35
N CYS A 75 18.55 -8.09 21.84
CA CYS A 75 19.20 -6.78 21.79
C CYS A 75 19.26 -6.11 23.16
N VAL A 76 18.33 -6.46 24.07
CA VAL A 76 18.10 -5.76 25.34
C VAL A 76 18.14 -6.69 26.55
N ARG A 77 18.31 -8.00 26.34
CA ARG A 77 18.50 -9.01 27.38
C ARG A 77 19.72 -9.87 27.07
N THR A 78 20.55 -10.15 28.07
CA THR A 78 21.68 -11.08 27.95
C THR A 78 21.79 -11.92 29.20
N ASN A 79 22.05 -13.23 29.03
CA ASN A 79 22.14 -14.20 30.13
C ASN A 79 20.93 -14.18 31.08
N GLY A 80 19.72 -13.98 30.52
CA GLY A 80 18.47 -13.92 31.29
C GLY A 80 18.25 -12.61 32.06
N VAL A 81 19.13 -11.62 31.92
CA VAL A 81 19.03 -10.33 32.61
C VAL A 81 18.77 -9.22 31.61
N ASP A 82 17.75 -8.41 31.88
CA ASP A 82 17.43 -7.21 31.10
C ASP A 82 18.48 -6.13 31.32
N PHE A 83 18.76 -5.39 30.26
CA PHE A 83 19.55 -4.18 30.37
C PHE A 83 18.77 -3.12 31.13
N GLU A 84 19.47 -2.38 31.98
CA GLU A 84 18.90 -1.23 32.66
C GLU A 84 18.49 -0.16 31.64
N ALA A 85 17.25 0.33 31.74
CA ALA A 85 16.69 1.31 30.82
C ALA A 85 17.55 2.58 30.69
N GLY A 86 18.10 3.07 31.81
CA GLY A 86 18.99 4.23 31.84
C GLY A 86 20.31 4.06 31.08
N THR A 87 20.64 2.85 30.65
CA THR A 87 21.81 2.58 29.77
C THR A 87 21.45 2.58 28.28
N LEU A 88 20.17 2.68 27.93
CA LEU A 88 19.66 2.55 26.57
C LEU A 88 19.13 3.87 26.02
N PHE A 89 19.41 4.09 24.74
CA PHE A 89 18.97 5.25 23.98
C PHE A 89 18.50 4.79 22.60
N VAL A 90 17.60 5.55 22.01
CA VAL A 90 17.20 5.39 20.61
C VAL A 90 17.63 6.63 19.84
N ALA A 91 18.14 6.45 18.63
CA ALA A 91 18.42 7.54 17.69
C ALA A 91 17.60 7.37 16.41
N LEU A 92 17.02 8.46 15.92
CA LEU A 92 16.16 8.48 14.73
C LEU A 92 16.53 9.60 13.77
N GLY A 93 16.09 9.47 12.52
CA GLY A 93 16.18 10.52 11.50
C GLY A 93 17.60 10.74 10.95
N HIS A 94 18.42 9.69 10.89
CA HIS A 94 19.78 9.75 10.34
C HIS A 94 20.10 8.57 9.45
N LEU A 95 21.04 8.80 8.53
CA LEU A 95 21.61 7.76 7.67
C LEU A 95 22.97 7.29 8.19
N ASN A 96 23.78 8.19 8.75
CA ASN A 96 25.14 7.89 9.18
C ASN A 96 25.20 7.71 10.70
N ARG A 97 25.58 6.52 11.20
CA ARG A 97 25.66 6.20 12.64
C ARG A 97 26.60 7.10 13.46
N TYR A 98 27.50 7.83 12.79
CA TYR A 98 28.43 8.77 13.42
C TYR A 98 28.03 10.23 13.23
N ALA A 99 26.99 10.50 12.43
CA ALA A 99 26.41 11.84 12.33
C ALA A 99 25.49 12.12 13.52
N THR A 100 25.26 13.40 13.80
CA THR A 100 24.25 13.81 14.76
C THR A 100 22.87 13.42 14.25
N PRO A 101 22.10 12.61 14.99
CA PRO A 101 20.75 12.24 14.60
C PRO A 101 19.78 13.39 14.79
N ALA A 102 18.62 13.32 14.13
CA ALA A 102 17.55 14.29 14.33
C ALA A 102 17.03 14.23 15.77
N GLU A 103 16.93 13.02 16.31
CA GLU A 103 16.46 12.76 17.67
C GLU A 103 17.36 11.76 18.37
N THR A 104 17.61 11.97 19.67
CA THR A 104 18.16 10.96 20.58
C THR A 104 17.33 10.98 21.84
N ILE A 105 16.68 9.87 22.15
CA ILE A 105 15.71 9.77 23.25
C ILE A 105 16.15 8.65 24.19
N ALA A 106 16.11 8.91 25.50
CA ALA A 106 16.39 7.90 26.51
C ALA A 106 15.25 6.89 26.62
N VAL A 107 15.58 5.64 26.95
CA VAL A 107 14.60 4.60 27.23
C VAL A 107 14.19 4.68 28.69
N ARG A 108 12.87 4.76 28.93
CA ARG A 108 12.25 4.75 30.26
C ARG A 108 12.10 3.32 30.80
N ALA A 109 11.65 2.40 29.96
CA ALA A 109 11.40 1.02 30.34
C ALA A 109 11.68 0.04 29.20
N VAL A 110 12.11 -1.17 29.58
CA VAL A 110 12.37 -2.30 28.67
C VAL A 110 11.36 -3.39 28.98
N HIS A 111 10.60 -3.81 27.97
CA HIS A 111 9.60 -4.85 28.08
C HIS A 111 9.94 -6.00 27.15
N VAL A 112 10.61 -7.03 27.68
CA VAL A 112 10.90 -8.25 26.94
C VAL A 112 9.70 -9.18 26.98
N HIS A 113 9.36 -9.84 25.87
CA HIS A 113 8.28 -10.81 25.83
C HIS A 113 8.49 -11.93 26.88
N ASP A 114 7.47 -12.20 27.70
CA ASP A 114 7.58 -13.13 28.84
C ASP A 114 7.98 -14.56 28.43
N GLY A 115 7.53 -14.98 27.26
CA GLY A 115 7.87 -16.27 26.64
C GLY A 115 9.22 -16.31 25.91
N TYR A 116 10.06 -15.27 25.98
CA TYR A 116 11.33 -15.22 25.25
C TYR A 116 12.29 -16.33 25.71
N ARG A 117 12.77 -17.11 24.74
CA ARG A 117 13.68 -18.25 24.91
C ARG A 117 14.99 -17.98 24.21
N SER A 118 16.00 -17.50 24.94
CA SER A 118 17.29 -17.10 24.36
C SER A 118 18.12 -18.24 23.78
N ASP A 119 17.83 -19.49 24.15
CA ASP A 119 18.49 -20.69 23.64
C ASP A 119 18.10 -21.03 22.19
N ILE A 120 16.89 -20.66 21.79
CA ILE A 120 16.30 -21.00 20.48
C ILE A 120 15.66 -19.81 19.77
N TYR A 121 15.83 -18.60 20.30
CA TYR A 121 15.29 -17.34 19.75
C TYR A 121 13.78 -17.39 19.47
N GLN A 122 13.02 -18.10 20.31
CA GLN A 122 11.56 -18.09 20.26
C GLN A 122 11.02 -16.90 21.03
N ASN A 123 9.97 -16.26 20.51
CA ASN A 123 9.40 -15.01 21.02
C ASN A 123 10.47 -13.92 21.21
N ASP A 124 11.37 -13.77 20.25
CA ASP A 124 12.46 -12.80 20.28
C ASP A 124 11.97 -11.40 19.87
N LEU A 125 11.24 -10.76 20.79
CA LEU A 125 10.78 -9.38 20.66
C LEU A 125 10.77 -8.64 22.01
N ALA A 126 11.00 -7.33 21.95
CA ALA A 126 10.90 -6.43 23.09
C ALA A 126 10.35 -5.06 22.66
N LEU A 127 9.63 -4.42 23.56
CA LEU A 127 9.20 -3.03 23.45
C LEU A 127 10.05 -2.14 24.34
N LEU A 128 10.50 -1.02 23.78
CA LEU A 128 11.17 0.05 24.51
C LEU A 128 10.21 1.22 24.65
N GLU A 129 9.94 1.60 25.88
CA GLU A 129 9.14 2.78 26.19
C GLU A 129 10.07 4.00 26.29
N LEU A 130 9.78 5.06 25.55
CA LEU A 130 10.61 6.25 25.47
C LEU A 130 10.23 7.30 26.53
N GLU A 131 11.23 7.99 27.08
CA GLU A 131 11.04 9.09 28.03
C GLU A 131 10.24 10.27 27.45
N ALA A 132 10.36 10.51 26.14
CA ALA A 132 9.63 11.53 25.40
C ALA A 132 9.04 10.94 24.10
N PRO A 133 7.92 11.47 23.57
CA PRO A 133 7.45 11.05 22.27
C PRO A 133 8.41 11.55 21.18
N SER A 134 8.67 10.70 20.19
CA SER A 134 9.36 11.09 18.97
C SER A 134 8.47 11.98 18.10
N ALA A 135 9.07 12.92 17.38
CA ALA A 135 8.38 13.71 16.36
C ALA A 135 8.35 13.01 14.99
N GLN A 136 9.05 11.87 14.87
CA GLN A 136 9.02 11.04 13.67
C GLN A 136 7.69 10.27 13.55
N ALA A 137 7.28 10.00 12.32
CA ALA A 137 6.13 9.13 12.05
C ALA A 137 6.48 7.66 12.30
N ALA A 138 5.63 6.98 13.07
CA ALA A 138 5.71 5.55 13.34
C ALA A 138 5.32 4.70 12.13
N LEU A 139 5.70 3.43 12.17
CA LEU A 139 5.40 2.43 11.14
C LEU A 139 4.20 1.58 11.54
N ASP A 140 3.25 1.42 10.62
CA ASP A 140 2.10 0.52 10.79
C ASP A 140 2.55 -0.94 10.98
N LEU A 141 1.84 -1.70 11.81
CA LEU A 141 2.13 -3.10 12.06
C LEU A 141 1.36 -4.00 11.09
N ALA A 142 2.02 -5.00 10.49
CA ALA A 142 1.31 -5.93 9.61
C ALA A 142 0.32 -6.79 10.41
N LYS A 143 -0.92 -6.93 9.92
CA LYS A 143 -1.89 -7.89 10.44
C LYS A 143 -1.82 -9.20 9.66
N ASN A 144 -2.66 -10.15 10.02
CA ASN A 144 -2.76 -11.41 9.30
C ASN A 144 -3.20 -11.22 7.85
N ALA A 145 -4.02 -10.20 7.54
CA ALA A 145 -4.45 -9.92 6.17
C ALA A 145 -3.26 -9.62 5.24
N GLU A 146 -2.31 -8.79 5.70
CA GLU A 146 -1.10 -8.44 4.94
C GLU A 146 -0.20 -9.66 4.78
N MET A 147 -0.05 -10.47 5.82
CA MET A 147 0.73 -11.71 5.73
C MET A 147 0.10 -12.73 4.77
N GLU A 148 -1.23 -12.79 4.70
CA GLU A 148 -1.95 -13.63 3.75
C GLU A 148 -1.82 -13.12 2.31
N ARG A 149 -1.84 -11.79 2.11
CA ARG A 149 -1.57 -11.19 0.80
C ARG A 149 -0.14 -11.48 0.35
N LEU A 150 0.85 -11.29 1.23
CA LEU A 150 2.25 -11.63 0.98
C LEU A 150 2.42 -13.11 0.59
N ARG A 151 1.75 -14.04 1.30
CA ARG A 151 1.80 -15.47 1.00
C ARG A 151 1.21 -15.85 -0.36
N ARG A 152 0.18 -15.13 -0.82
CA ARG A 152 -0.51 -15.39 -2.09
C ARG A 152 0.06 -14.60 -3.26
N GLY A 153 0.81 -13.53 -2.98
CA GLY A 153 1.41 -12.65 -3.96
C GLY A 153 2.68 -13.23 -4.59
N ASN A 154 3.41 -12.37 -5.31
CA ASN A 154 4.74 -12.68 -5.76
C ASN A 154 5.69 -12.66 -4.56
N PRO A 155 6.39 -13.77 -4.23
CA PRO A 155 7.34 -13.78 -3.11
C PRO A 155 8.65 -13.06 -3.42
N ASP A 156 9.01 -12.91 -4.70
CA ASP A 156 10.27 -12.33 -5.18
C ASP A 156 10.39 -10.85 -4.80
N GLU A 157 11.48 -10.47 -4.14
CA GLU A 157 11.79 -9.11 -3.65
C GLU A 157 10.64 -8.46 -2.85
N ALA A 158 9.75 -9.27 -2.26
CA ALA A 158 8.51 -8.80 -1.65
C ALA A 158 8.71 -8.07 -0.31
N LEU A 159 9.87 -8.25 0.32
CA LEU A 159 10.19 -7.74 1.65
C LEU A 159 11.46 -6.91 1.60
N ARG A 160 11.55 -5.85 2.39
CA ARG A 160 12.78 -5.05 2.52
C ARG A 160 13.28 -5.06 3.96
N ALA A 161 14.55 -5.42 4.14
CA ALA A 161 15.24 -5.25 5.42
C ALA A 161 16.09 -3.97 5.41
N LEU A 162 16.23 -3.34 6.57
CA LEU A 162 17.05 -2.14 6.74
C LEU A 162 17.91 -2.22 8.00
N GLY A 163 19.13 -1.68 7.93
CA GLY A 163 20.00 -1.62 9.10
C GLY A 163 21.42 -1.11 8.81
N TRP A 164 22.22 -1.07 9.88
CA TRP A 164 23.64 -0.70 9.87
C TRP A 164 24.54 -1.91 10.12
N GLY A 165 24.04 -3.12 9.89
CA GLY A 165 24.73 -4.36 10.08
C GLY A 165 25.98 -4.52 9.21
N GLN A 166 26.63 -5.65 9.42
CA GLN A 166 27.86 -6.01 8.73
C GLN A 166 27.65 -6.09 7.23
N THR A 167 28.54 -5.43 6.50
CA THR A 167 28.63 -5.48 5.04
C THR A 167 29.66 -6.52 4.61
N GLU A 168 29.89 -6.66 3.30
CA GLU A 168 30.94 -7.51 2.73
C GLU A 168 32.34 -7.29 3.35
N ASN A 169 32.58 -6.11 3.93
CA ASN A 169 33.82 -5.76 4.62
C ASN A 169 33.91 -6.27 6.07
N THR A 170 32.97 -7.10 6.53
CA THR A 170 32.86 -7.65 7.90
C THR A 170 32.71 -6.62 9.03
N SER A 171 32.70 -5.33 8.69
CA SER A 171 32.45 -4.21 9.60
C SER A 171 31.02 -3.72 9.43
N MET A 172 30.43 -3.23 10.52
CA MET A 172 29.13 -2.57 10.46
C MET A 172 29.19 -1.39 9.49
N SER A 173 28.14 -1.22 8.68
CA SER A 173 28.07 -0.09 7.75
C SER A 173 28.02 1.23 8.51
N THR A 174 28.66 2.24 7.93
CA THR A 174 28.55 3.62 8.42
C THR A 174 27.24 4.25 7.99
N LEU A 175 26.77 3.94 6.77
CA LEU A 175 25.51 4.44 6.22
C LEU A 175 24.41 3.39 6.39
N LEU A 176 23.18 3.84 6.59
CA LEU A 176 22.00 2.98 6.63
C LEU A 176 21.86 2.29 5.27
N GLN A 177 21.67 0.99 5.33
CA GLN A 177 21.55 0.14 4.16
C GLN A 177 20.14 -0.44 4.07
N GLN A 178 19.76 -0.88 2.88
CA GLN A 178 18.55 -1.63 2.61
C GLN A 178 18.81 -2.78 1.65
N VAL A 179 18.01 -3.84 1.75
CA VAL A 179 18.04 -4.97 0.81
C VAL A 179 16.63 -5.51 0.61
N ASP A 180 16.28 -5.79 -0.63
CA ASP A 180 15.05 -6.50 -0.97
C ASP A 180 15.29 -8.01 -0.85
N LEU A 181 14.32 -8.74 -0.35
CA LEU A 181 14.43 -10.16 -0.02
C LEU A 181 13.15 -10.88 -0.37
N ASP A 182 13.28 -12.15 -0.71
CA ASP A 182 12.14 -12.98 -1.03
C ASP A 182 11.41 -13.40 0.24
N TYR A 183 10.09 -13.48 0.16
CA TYR A 183 9.33 -14.19 1.16
C TYR A 183 9.55 -15.70 1.04
N VAL A 184 10.06 -16.33 2.11
CA VAL A 184 10.28 -17.78 2.15
C VAL A 184 9.20 -18.46 2.98
N SER A 185 8.48 -19.39 2.35
CA SER A 185 7.39 -20.11 3.01
C SER A 185 7.90 -20.92 4.22
N PRO A 186 7.06 -21.14 5.26
CA PRO A 186 7.46 -21.90 6.44
C PRO A 186 8.00 -23.29 6.11
N SER A 187 7.40 -23.99 5.13
CA SER A 187 7.85 -25.32 4.69
C SER A 187 9.22 -25.29 4.02
N GLN A 188 9.53 -24.23 3.26
CA GLN A 188 10.85 -24.09 2.63
C GLN A 188 11.91 -23.73 3.67
N CYS A 189 11.57 -22.81 4.57
CA CYS A 189 12.46 -22.36 5.63
C CYS A 189 12.78 -23.47 6.65
N ALA A 190 11.81 -24.32 6.96
CA ALA A 190 11.98 -25.48 7.85
C ALA A 190 13.01 -26.52 7.34
N ARG A 191 13.42 -26.44 6.06
CA ARG A 191 14.52 -27.28 5.53
C ARG A 191 15.90 -26.85 6.04
N HIS A 192 16.01 -25.60 6.49
CA HIS A 192 17.25 -25.02 7.02
C HIS A 192 17.23 -24.92 8.56
N TRP A 193 16.04 -24.82 9.17
CA TRP A 193 15.87 -24.58 10.59
C TRP A 193 14.94 -25.60 11.25
N ASN A 194 15.44 -26.32 12.25
CA ASN A 194 14.71 -27.41 12.92
C ASN A 194 13.66 -26.94 13.95
N ASN A 195 13.67 -25.67 14.37
CA ASN A 195 12.85 -25.15 15.47
C ASN A 195 12.00 -23.93 15.04
N LEU A 196 11.54 -23.90 13.79
CA LEU A 196 10.73 -22.79 13.29
C LEU A 196 9.33 -22.82 13.93
N GLY A 197 8.98 -21.73 14.63
CA GLY A 197 7.70 -21.56 15.30
C GLY A 197 6.69 -20.79 14.44
N SER A 198 5.40 -20.87 14.81
CA SER A 198 4.34 -20.13 14.11
C SER A 198 4.47 -18.61 14.27
N GLY A 199 5.20 -18.13 15.28
CA GLY A 199 5.51 -16.71 15.50
C GLY A 199 6.72 -16.22 14.71
N GLN A 200 7.23 -17.00 13.76
CA GLN A 200 8.38 -16.63 12.93
C GLN A 200 8.00 -16.60 11.45
N LEU A 201 8.76 -15.85 10.67
CA LEU A 201 8.73 -15.84 9.21
C LEU A 201 10.16 -15.81 8.68
N CYS A 202 10.36 -16.18 7.43
CA CYS A 202 11.68 -16.21 6.82
C CYS A 202 11.73 -15.35 5.57
N ALA A 203 12.87 -14.71 5.38
CA ALA A 203 13.18 -13.97 4.17
C ALA A 203 14.66 -14.15 3.82
N GLY A 204 14.96 -14.10 2.53
CA GLY A 204 16.32 -14.26 2.02
C GLY A 204 16.30 -14.17 0.50
N GLU A 205 17.46 -13.95 -0.09
CA GLU A 205 17.65 -14.07 -1.53
C GLU A 205 17.63 -15.55 -1.95
N MET A 206 16.63 -15.94 -2.73
CA MET A 206 16.44 -17.32 -3.19
C MET A 206 16.76 -17.48 -4.69
N ASN A 207 16.93 -16.40 -5.43
CA ASN A 207 17.21 -16.37 -6.86
C ASN A 207 18.19 -15.24 -7.24
N PRO A 208 19.46 -15.34 -6.79
CA PRO A 208 20.44 -14.27 -6.95
C PRO A 208 20.69 -13.95 -8.42
N VAL A 209 20.52 -12.68 -8.78
CA VAL A 209 20.84 -12.19 -10.12
C VAL A 209 22.34 -11.89 -10.20
N ALA A 210 22.99 -12.35 -11.27
CA ALA A 210 24.44 -12.19 -11.49
C ALA A 210 25.35 -12.78 -10.39
N GLY A 211 24.83 -13.68 -9.55
CA GLY A 211 25.59 -14.32 -8.47
C GLY A 211 25.86 -13.41 -7.27
N VAL A 212 25.09 -12.33 -7.11
CA VAL A 212 25.11 -11.47 -5.93
C VAL A 212 24.11 -12.01 -4.93
N ASP A 213 24.59 -12.58 -3.83
CA ASP A 213 23.73 -13.03 -2.73
C ASP A 213 23.34 -11.84 -1.84
N GLN A 214 22.07 -11.80 -1.41
CA GLN A 214 21.52 -10.75 -0.57
C GLN A 214 21.04 -11.29 0.79
N ASP A 215 21.38 -10.61 1.90
CA ASP A 215 21.03 -11.09 3.24
C ASP A 215 21.14 -10.01 4.33
N THR A 216 20.36 -10.15 5.41
CA THR A 216 20.61 -9.44 6.67
C THR A 216 21.80 -10.05 7.41
N CYS A 217 22.54 -9.23 8.16
CA CYS A 217 23.74 -9.70 8.84
C CYS A 217 23.84 -9.19 10.28
N ARG A 218 24.97 -9.49 10.94
CA ARG A 218 25.21 -9.09 12.33
C ARG A 218 25.12 -7.57 12.46
N GLY A 219 24.34 -7.08 13.41
CA GLY A 219 24.13 -5.65 13.61
C GLY A 219 22.84 -5.10 12.98
N ASP A 220 22.16 -5.88 12.13
CA ASP A 220 20.77 -5.62 11.71
C ASP A 220 19.75 -6.21 12.69
N SER A 221 20.22 -6.97 13.68
CA SER A 221 19.45 -7.52 14.80
C SER A 221 18.46 -6.51 15.37
N GLY A 222 17.21 -6.91 15.55
CA GLY A 222 16.13 -6.05 16.03
C GLY A 222 15.61 -5.03 15.00
N GLY A 223 16.26 -4.92 13.85
CA GLY A 223 15.86 -4.06 12.75
C GLY A 223 14.57 -4.51 12.07
N PRO A 224 13.95 -3.61 11.30
CA PRO A 224 12.68 -3.87 10.65
C PRO A 224 12.81 -4.65 9.34
N LEU A 225 11.91 -5.62 9.16
CA LEU A 225 11.60 -6.22 7.87
C LEU A 225 10.21 -5.73 7.44
N VAL A 226 10.17 -4.95 6.37
CA VAL A 226 8.95 -4.27 5.93
C VAL A 226 8.35 -4.93 4.70
N TYR A 227 7.02 -4.99 4.66
CA TYR A 227 6.25 -5.37 3.49
C TYR A 227 5.63 -4.12 2.87
N ARG A 228 5.79 -3.94 1.56
CA ARG A 228 5.19 -2.83 0.81
C ARG A 228 4.15 -3.36 -0.16
N ASP A 229 2.99 -2.71 -0.19
CA ASP A 229 1.98 -2.91 -1.23
C ASP A 229 1.36 -1.56 -1.61
N GLY A 230 1.59 -1.15 -2.86
CA GLY A 230 1.31 0.21 -3.32
C GLY A 230 2.02 1.26 -2.44
N ASP A 231 1.26 2.24 -1.96
CA ASP A 231 1.77 3.34 -1.13
C ASP A 231 1.89 2.98 0.36
N ARG A 232 1.53 1.76 0.76
CA ARG A 232 1.52 1.35 2.16
C ARG A 232 2.73 0.49 2.49
N THR A 233 3.25 0.70 3.70
CA THR A 233 4.39 -0.04 4.26
C THR A 233 4.01 -0.52 5.65
N TRP A 234 4.21 -1.80 5.93
CA TRP A 234 3.96 -2.40 7.24
C TRP A 234 5.20 -3.09 7.78
N LEU A 235 5.38 -3.07 9.09
CA LEU A 235 6.34 -3.91 9.79
C LEU A 235 5.85 -5.37 9.78
N ALA A 236 6.41 -6.18 8.89
CA ALA A 236 6.07 -7.60 8.78
C ALA A 236 6.85 -8.45 9.80
N GLY A 237 8.10 -8.10 10.05
CA GLY A 237 8.97 -8.83 10.95
C GLY A 237 10.05 -7.98 11.64
N VAL A 238 10.64 -8.58 12.67
CA VAL A 238 11.79 -8.04 13.41
C VAL A 238 12.97 -9.00 13.23
N THR A 239 14.12 -8.51 12.79
CA THR A 239 15.33 -9.32 12.52
C THR A 239 15.77 -10.05 13.79
N SER A 240 15.80 -11.39 13.76
CA SER A 240 16.08 -12.22 14.94
C SER A 240 17.40 -12.99 14.81
N TYR A 241 17.48 -13.99 13.92
CA TYR A 241 18.69 -14.78 13.73
C TYR A 241 18.82 -15.28 12.30
N GLY A 242 20.04 -15.67 11.92
CA GLY A 242 20.36 -16.19 10.60
C GLY A 242 21.58 -17.09 10.63
N SER A 243 22.07 -17.46 9.45
CA SER A 243 23.29 -18.26 9.32
C SER A 243 24.50 -17.53 9.93
N ARG A 244 25.51 -18.30 10.35
CA ARG A 244 26.77 -17.71 10.85
C ARG A 244 27.53 -16.97 9.76
N GLN A 245 27.38 -17.41 8.51
CA GLN A 245 27.87 -16.75 7.31
C GLN A 245 26.68 -16.04 6.67
N CYS A 246 26.75 -14.72 6.61
CA CYS A 246 25.76 -13.91 5.93
C CYS A 246 25.83 -14.17 4.42
N ALA A 247 24.69 -14.04 3.73
CA ALA A 247 24.57 -14.28 2.29
C ALA A 247 25.06 -15.67 1.87
N SER A 248 24.70 -16.67 2.66
CA SER A 248 25.03 -18.09 2.39
C SER A 248 23.95 -18.81 1.57
N GLY A 249 22.94 -18.08 1.06
CA GLY A 249 21.73 -18.65 0.46
C GLY A 249 20.80 -19.35 1.47
N VAL A 250 21.06 -19.19 2.77
CA VAL A 250 20.19 -19.68 3.85
C VAL A 250 19.29 -18.54 4.30
N PRO A 251 17.96 -18.68 4.26
CA PRO A 251 17.06 -17.59 4.63
C PRO A 251 17.18 -17.27 6.12
N ALA A 252 17.24 -15.97 6.43
CA ALA A 252 17.21 -15.46 7.80
C ALA A 252 15.81 -15.59 8.40
N VAL A 253 15.74 -15.65 9.72
CA VAL A 253 14.50 -15.77 10.50
C VAL A 253 14.19 -14.48 11.23
N TYR A 254 12.94 -14.06 11.12
CA TYR A 254 12.41 -12.86 11.70
C TYR A 254 11.23 -13.21 12.62
N THR A 255 11.08 -12.47 13.71
CA THR A 255 9.89 -12.55 14.56
C THR A 255 8.71 -11.93 13.82
N ARG A 256 7.63 -12.69 13.61
CA ARG A 256 6.46 -12.25 12.82
C ARG A 256 5.53 -11.37 13.63
N VAL A 257 5.48 -10.08 13.32
CA VAL A 257 4.75 -9.06 14.10
C VAL A 257 3.27 -9.39 14.27
N SER A 258 2.59 -9.84 13.20
CA SER A 258 1.16 -10.19 13.26
C SER A 258 0.81 -11.28 14.28
N ALA A 259 1.79 -12.11 14.70
CA ALA A 259 1.58 -13.12 15.73
C ALA A 259 1.60 -12.55 17.16
N TYR A 260 2.07 -11.31 17.35
CA TYR A 260 2.30 -10.71 18.67
C TYR A 260 1.51 -9.42 18.91
N LEU A 261 0.57 -9.05 18.03
CA LEU A 261 -0.24 -7.82 18.19
C LEU A 261 -0.91 -7.74 19.58
N ASN A 262 -1.45 -8.85 20.09
CA ASN A 262 -2.04 -8.90 21.44
C ASN A 262 -1.01 -8.54 22.53
N TRP A 263 0.20 -9.09 22.43
CA TRP A 263 1.27 -8.80 23.37
C TRP A 263 1.74 -7.35 23.25
N ILE A 264 1.87 -6.83 22.02
CA ILE A 264 2.28 -5.45 21.75
C ILE A 264 1.28 -4.47 22.37
N GLU A 265 -0.01 -4.63 22.08
CA GLU A 265 -1.07 -3.80 22.65
C GLU A 265 -1.10 -3.84 24.18
N ARG A 266 -1.10 -5.04 24.76
CA ARG A 266 -1.15 -5.24 26.23
C ARG A 266 0.04 -4.61 26.93
N THR A 267 1.23 -4.81 26.38
CA THR A 267 2.49 -4.36 26.98
C THR A 267 2.62 -2.85 26.91
N SER A 268 2.08 -2.21 25.86
CA SER A 268 2.08 -0.76 25.72
C SER A 268 1.18 0.00 26.69
N GLY A 269 0.48 -0.70 27.59
CA GLY A 269 -0.30 -0.08 28.67
C GLY A 269 -1.46 0.78 28.18
N GLY A 270 -2.08 0.44 27.05
CA GLY A 270 -3.16 1.22 26.45
C GLY A 270 -2.71 2.36 25.54
N ALA A 271 -1.44 2.43 25.15
CA ALA A 271 -0.96 3.50 24.26
C ALA A 271 -1.23 3.25 22.77
N MET A 272 -1.53 2.01 22.39
CA MET A 272 -1.75 1.58 21.01
C MET A 272 -3.14 0.94 20.87
N VAL A 273 -3.87 1.36 19.84
CA VAL A 273 -5.19 0.84 19.45
C VAL A 273 -5.20 0.56 17.95
N ASP A 274 -6.26 -0.10 17.49
CA ASP A 274 -6.54 -0.33 16.08
C ASP A 274 -7.98 0.13 15.81
N LEU A 275 -8.14 1.19 15.04
CA LEU A 275 -9.44 1.73 14.70
C LEU A 275 -9.76 1.46 13.23
N GLU A 276 -11.04 1.33 12.95
CA GLU A 276 -11.56 1.18 11.60
C GLU A 276 -12.77 2.08 11.42
N SER A 277 -12.83 2.79 10.30
CA SER A 277 -14.03 3.49 9.86
C SER A 277 -14.68 2.72 8.72
N GLU A 278 -16.00 2.57 8.77
CA GLU A 278 -16.81 2.00 7.68
C GLU A 278 -17.93 2.98 7.32
N THR A 279 -17.90 3.50 6.10
CA THR A 279 -18.90 4.40 5.52
C THR A 279 -19.87 3.58 4.69
N ALA A 280 -21.11 3.51 5.16
CA ALA A 280 -22.17 2.74 4.52
C ALA A 280 -23.13 3.69 3.81
N GLY A 281 -23.06 3.73 2.48
CA GLY A 281 -24.00 4.50 1.67
C GLY A 281 -23.87 6.03 1.83
N GLY A 282 -24.28 6.73 0.78
CA GLY A 282 -24.18 8.17 0.69
C GLY A 282 -24.14 8.57 -0.77
N ALA A 283 -24.88 9.61 -1.15
CA ALA A 283 -24.75 10.18 -2.47
C ALA A 283 -23.37 10.82 -2.56
N LEU A 284 -22.41 10.20 -3.25
CA LEU A 284 -21.10 10.81 -3.50
C LEU A 284 -21.18 12.02 -4.45
N TYR A 285 -22.40 12.33 -4.91
CA TYR A 285 -22.71 13.41 -5.83
C TYR A 285 -23.76 14.34 -5.23
N ALA A 286 -23.50 15.63 -5.32
CA ALA A 286 -24.44 16.68 -4.98
C ALA A 286 -24.37 17.82 -6.01
N GLY A 287 -25.43 18.62 -6.11
CA GLY A 287 -25.37 19.87 -6.86
C GLY A 287 -24.46 20.89 -6.16
N PRO A 288 -23.95 21.92 -6.86
CA PRO A 288 -23.21 23.00 -6.24
C PRO A 288 -24.05 23.69 -5.15
N GLY A 289 -23.45 23.90 -3.97
CA GLY A 289 -24.14 24.47 -2.81
C GLY A 289 -25.16 23.54 -2.12
N GLN A 290 -25.33 22.31 -2.58
CA GLN A 290 -26.12 21.29 -1.88
C GLN A 290 -25.25 20.52 -0.88
N THR A 291 -25.90 19.97 0.15
CA THR A 291 -25.25 19.15 1.16
C THR A 291 -25.22 17.69 0.72
N LEU A 292 -24.02 17.12 0.75
CA LEU A 292 -23.76 15.69 0.64
C LEU A 292 -23.82 15.08 2.04
N THR A 293 -24.49 13.94 2.19
CA THR A 293 -24.63 13.23 3.47
C THR A 293 -24.11 11.81 3.35
N LEU A 294 -23.29 11.41 4.32
CA LEU A 294 -22.74 10.06 4.43
C LEU A 294 -22.83 9.57 5.88
N GLU A 295 -23.01 8.27 6.06
CA GLU A 295 -23.04 7.64 7.39
C GLU A 295 -21.79 6.81 7.58
N THR A 296 -21.01 7.12 8.62
CA THR A 296 -19.77 6.41 8.94
C THR A 296 -19.80 5.88 10.36
N ARG A 297 -19.27 4.68 10.57
CA ARG A 297 -19.19 4.01 11.88
C ARG A 297 -17.73 3.75 12.22
N ILE A 298 -17.33 4.01 13.46
CA ILE A 298 -16.01 3.61 13.95
C ILE A 298 -16.12 2.32 14.75
N SER A 299 -15.20 1.40 14.49
CA SER A 299 -15.02 0.17 15.25
C SER A 299 -13.64 0.15 15.90
N ASN A 300 -13.58 -0.27 17.16
CA ASN A 300 -12.33 -0.56 17.84
C ASN A 300 -11.99 -2.03 17.57
N ARG A 301 -11.00 -2.26 16.72
CA ARG A 301 -10.50 -3.58 16.33
C ARG A 301 -9.31 -4.06 17.16
N SER A 302 -8.92 -3.26 18.16
CA SER A 302 -7.92 -3.65 19.15
C SER A 302 -8.26 -5.00 19.78
N LEU A 303 -7.21 -5.72 20.19
CA LEU A 303 -7.33 -7.04 20.82
C LEU A 303 -7.52 -6.95 22.33
N VAL A 304 -7.03 -5.87 22.97
CA VAL A 304 -7.10 -5.72 24.43
C VAL A 304 -7.34 -4.29 24.92
N ASN A 305 -7.10 -3.27 24.10
CA ASN A 305 -7.19 -1.87 24.54
C ASN A 305 -8.53 -1.23 24.14
N ALA A 306 -9.10 -0.44 25.04
CA ALA A 306 -10.22 0.46 24.72
C ALA A 306 -9.65 1.77 24.14
N ALA A 307 -10.37 2.37 23.20
CA ALA A 307 -9.99 3.66 22.62
C ALA A 307 -10.73 4.79 23.33
N ARG A 308 -10.06 5.91 23.59
CA ARG A 308 -10.62 7.08 24.27
C ARG A 308 -10.60 8.31 23.37
N GLY A 309 -11.51 9.24 23.65
CA GLY A 309 -11.60 10.47 22.88
C GLY A 309 -11.84 10.22 21.38
N VAL A 310 -12.60 9.16 21.06
CA VAL A 310 -12.78 8.70 19.69
C VAL A 310 -13.48 9.78 18.86
N GLY A 311 -13.06 9.91 17.61
CA GLY A 311 -13.65 10.85 16.65
C GLY A 311 -13.18 10.59 15.23
N LEU A 312 -13.40 11.57 14.36
CA LEU A 312 -13.07 11.49 12.95
C LEU A 312 -12.20 12.67 12.54
N ARG A 313 -11.18 12.38 11.74
CA ARG A 313 -10.48 13.37 10.92
C ARG A 313 -10.86 13.13 9.47
N ILE A 314 -11.35 14.17 8.81
CA ILE A 314 -11.70 14.14 7.40
C ILE A 314 -10.66 14.97 6.66
N ASP A 315 -9.68 14.34 6.02
CA ASP A 315 -8.75 15.06 5.14
C ASP A 315 -9.44 15.40 3.83
N HIS A 316 -9.35 16.66 3.42
CA HIS A 316 -10.01 17.14 2.20
C HIS A 316 -9.27 18.36 1.63
N GLN A 317 -9.53 18.66 0.35
CA GLN A 317 -9.06 19.91 -0.25
C GLN A 317 -9.81 21.12 0.34
N GLY A 318 -9.21 22.30 0.22
CA GLY A 318 -9.82 23.54 0.71
C GLY A 318 -11.19 23.84 0.08
N GLY A 319 -12.07 24.49 0.83
CA GLY A 319 -13.41 24.87 0.38
C GLY A 319 -14.51 23.84 0.62
N LEU A 320 -14.19 22.72 1.28
CA LEU A 320 -15.18 21.78 1.80
C LEU A 320 -15.46 22.10 3.27
N ASN A 321 -16.72 22.39 3.60
CA ASN A 321 -17.19 22.52 4.96
C ASN A 321 -17.78 21.18 5.43
N VAL A 322 -17.31 20.69 6.57
CA VAL A 322 -17.71 19.40 7.14
C VAL A 322 -18.32 19.61 8.53
N TRP A 323 -19.50 19.06 8.76
CA TRP A 323 -20.11 18.98 10.09
C TRP A 323 -20.81 17.63 10.28
N ALA A 324 -21.17 17.31 11.52
CA ALA A 324 -21.90 16.09 11.86
C ALA A 324 -23.10 16.43 12.74
N ASP A 325 -24.09 15.55 12.77
CA ASP A 325 -25.27 15.69 13.65
C ASP A 325 -24.88 15.61 15.14
N ASP A 326 -23.85 14.83 15.47
CA ASP A 326 -23.50 14.43 16.84
C ASP A 326 -22.02 14.59 17.20
N LEU A 327 -21.21 15.18 16.31
CA LEU A 327 -19.81 15.54 16.57
C LEU A 327 -19.58 17.05 16.48
N ASN A 328 -18.66 17.53 17.31
CA ASN A 328 -18.13 18.88 17.20
C ASN A 328 -17.02 18.93 16.15
N CYS A 329 -17.38 19.34 14.94
CA CYS A 329 -16.45 19.51 13.82
C CYS A 329 -15.81 20.90 13.80
N ARG A 330 -14.49 20.94 13.67
CA ARG A 330 -13.70 22.16 13.53
C ARG A 330 -12.83 22.06 12.29
N GLU A 331 -12.93 23.05 11.43
CA GLU A 331 -12.08 23.16 10.24
C GLU A 331 -10.62 23.44 10.63
N GLN A 332 -9.70 22.80 9.93
CA GLN A 332 -8.26 22.99 9.99
C GLN A 332 -7.70 23.11 8.57
N THR A 333 -6.46 23.57 8.43
CA THR A 333 -5.81 23.62 7.13
C THR A 333 -5.63 22.20 6.56
N GLY A 334 -6.44 21.85 5.56
CA GLY A 334 -6.37 20.57 4.83
C GLY A 334 -7.17 19.42 5.44
N TYR A 335 -7.89 19.64 6.55
CA TYR A 335 -8.77 18.63 7.15
C TYR A 335 -9.81 19.24 8.08
N SER A 336 -10.87 18.49 8.38
CA SER A 336 -11.83 18.80 9.44
C SER A 336 -11.72 17.80 10.58
N LEU A 337 -11.71 18.30 11.81
CA LEU A 337 -11.58 17.49 13.02
C LEU A 337 -12.92 17.42 13.74
N CYS A 338 -13.55 16.26 13.74
CA CYS A 338 -14.85 16.01 14.35
C CYS A 338 -14.69 15.17 15.62
N GLN A 339 -14.84 15.82 16.79
CA GLN A 339 -14.63 15.21 18.11
C GLN A 339 -15.89 15.29 18.98
N GLY A 340 -16.05 14.35 19.90
CA GLY A 340 -17.16 14.40 20.86
C GLY A 340 -17.65 13.05 21.37
N TRP A 341 -17.07 11.93 20.93
CA TRP A 341 -17.55 10.62 21.38
C TRP A 341 -16.91 10.14 22.66
N ASN A 342 -17.67 9.28 23.32
CA ASN A 342 -17.22 8.48 24.44
C ASN A 342 -16.17 7.45 24.01
N ASN A 343 -15.57 6.84 25.00
CA ASN A 343 -14.64 5.73 24.82
C ASN A 343 -15.32 4.56 24.10
N LEU A 344 -14.56 3.85 23.27
CA LEU A 344 -15.01 2.66 22.56
C LEU A 344 -14.28 1.43 23.11
N ASP A 345 -15.04 0.54 23.74
CA ASP A 345 -14.52 -0.70 24.32
C ASP A 345 -13.87 -1.59 23.24
N THR A 346 -12.99 -2.48 23.68
CA THR A 346 -12.31 -3.45 22.80
C THR A 346 -13.30 -4.29 22.02
N GLY A 347 -13.16 -4.33 20.69
CA GLY A 347 -14.04 -5.07 19.78
C GLY A 347 -15.41 -4.44 19.54
N ALA A 348 -15.73 -3.31 20.18
CA ALA A 348 -17.01 -2.64 20.01
C ALA A 348 -17.04 -1.81 18.73
N SER A 349 -18.24 -1.67 18.17
CA SER A 349 -18.54 -0.70 17.11
C SER A 349 -19.45 0.38 17.70
N GLY A 350 -19.08 1.65 17.48
CA GLY A 350 -19.90 2.80 17.88
C GLY A 350 -21.18 2.89 17.06
N ASP A 351 -21.99 3.91 17.33
CA ASP A 351 -23.15 4.23 16.50
C ASP A 351 -22.72 4.74 15.11
N ALA A 352 -23.68 4.94 14.20
CA ALA A 352 -23.40 5.53 12.90
C ALA A 352 -23.49 7.06 13.01
N HIS A 353 -22.56 7.75 12.37
CA HIS A 353 -22.39 9.19 12.44
C HIS A 353 -22.68 9.80 11.10
N ARG A 354 -23.68 10.66 11.09
CA ARG A 354 -24.11 11.34 9.88
C ARG A 354 -23.25 12.57 9.67
N LEU A 355 -22.34 12.45 8.71
CA LEU A 355 -21.50 13.54 8.25
C LEU A 355 -22.17 14.27 7.10
N HIS A 356 -22.00 15.58 7.09
CA HIS A 356 -22.52 16.50 6.10
C HIS A 356 -21.38 17.30 5.50
N LEU A 357 -21.32 17.31 4.17
CA LEU A 357 -20.25 17.95 3.41
C LEU A 357 -20.91 18.95 2.45
N THR A 358 -20.46 20.21 2.46
CA THR A 358 -20.81 21.20 1.42
C THR A 358 -19.57 21.82 0.83
N HIS A 359 -19.62 22.13 -0.46
CA HIS A 359 -18.60 22.93 -1.11
C HIS A 359 -19.04 24.39 -1.21
N THR A 360 -18.23 25.32 -0.72
CA THR A 360 -18.54 26.77 -0.72
C THR A 360 -18.00 27.51 -1.94
N GLY A 361 -17.22 26.84 -2.81
CA GLY A 361 -16.68 27.42 -4.04
C GLY A 361 -17.70 27.46 -5.18
N ALA A 362 -17.42 28.32 -6.17
CA ALA A 362 -18.20 28.38 -7.40
C ALA A 362 -17.70 27.34 -8.41
N GLY A 363 -18.61 26.61 -9.05
CA GLY A 363 -18.31 25.66 -10.11
C GLY A 363 -18.32 24.20 -9.66
N ALA A 364 -18.05 23.30 -10.61
CA ALA A 364 -18.00 21.87 -10.35
C ALA A 364 -16.66 21.48 -9.69
N VAL A 365 -16.70 20.69 -8.63
CA VAL A 365 -15.53 20.22 -7.90
C VAL A 365 -15.65 18.72 -7.64
N ALA A 366 -14.57 18.01 -7.91
CA ALA A 366 -14.38 16.63 -7.52
C ALA A 366 -13.11 16.54 -6.69
N GLY A 367 -13.18 15.88 -5.54
CA GLY A 367 -12.06 15.79 -4.63
C GLY A 367 -12.10 14.51 -3.82
N LEU A 368 -10.92 14.04 -3.43
CA LEU A 368 -10.80 12.94 -2.47
C LEU A 368 -11.02 13.49 -1.07
N ALA A 369 -11.99 12.92 -0.37
CA ALA A 369 -12.17 13.03 1.07
C ALA A 369 -11.68 11.72 1.71
N ARG A 370 -10.75 11.81 2.65
CA ARG A 370 -10.24 10.65 3.40
C ARG A 370 -10.78 10.71 4.81
N ILE A 371 -11.54 9.69 5.20
CA ILE A 371 -12.10 9.56 6.55
C ILE A 371 -11.14 8.69 7.36
N VAL A 372 -10.68 9.25 8.48
CA VAL A 372 -9.68 8.64 9.35
C VAL A 372 -10.24 8.62 10.77
N PRO A 373 -10.43 7.45 11.39
CA PRO A 373 -10.76 7.39 12.80
C PRO A 373 -9.58 7.90 13.63
N ILE A 374 -9.88 8.60 14.73
CA ILE A 374 -8.87 9.14 15.65
C ILE A 374 -9.25 8.82 17.10
N SER A 375 -8.23 8.79 17.95
CA SER A 375 -8.34 8.61 19.41
C SER A 375 -7.20 9.32 20.12
N ASP A 376 -7.23 9.34 21.45
CA ASP A 376 -6.10 9.77 22.28
C ASP A 376 -4.89 8.81 22.15
N GLU A 377 -5.16 7.54 21.87
CA GLU A 377 -4.16 6.50 21.62
C GLU A 377 -3.64 6.50 20.18
N HIS A 378 -2.46 5.89 19.97
CA HIS A 378 -1.91 5.73 18.63
C HIS A 378 -2.57 4.55 17.90
N ASP A 379 -3.17 4.83 16.74
CA ASP A 379 -3.60 3.77 15.83
C ASP A 379 -2.37 3.13 15.16
N TYR A 380 -2.07 1.88 15.52
CA TYR A 380 -0.92 1.15 14.98
C TYR A 380 -1.17 0.56 13.58
N TYR A 381 -2.38 0.76 13.03
CA TYR A 381 -2.78 0.25 11.73
C TYR A 381 -3.69 1.24 10.98
N THR A 382 -3.08 2.21 10.31
CA THR A 382 -3.83 3.23 9.55
C THR A 382 -4.42 2.74 8.23
N ALA A 383 -4.29 1.44 7.92
CA ALA A 383 -4.77 0.88 6.67
C ALA A 383 -6.29 0.73 6.53
N ASN A 384 -7.02 1.01 7.60
CA ASN A 384 -8.47 1.05 7.66
C ASN A 384 -9.08 2.44 7.36
N GLU A 385 -8.30 3.39 6.83
CA GLU A 385 -8.84 4.67 6.37
C GLU A 385 -9.70 4.48 5.09
N GLU A 386 -10.75 5.30 4.97
CA GLU A 386 -11.60 5.28 3.78
C GLU A 386 -11.30 6.46 2.87
N ARG A 387 -11.30 6.22 1.56
CA ARG A 387 -11.12 7.25 0.53
C ARG A 387 -12.40 7.34 -0.29
N LEU A 388 -13.03 8.51 -0.27
CA LEU A 388 -14.27 8.79 -0.97
C LEU A 388 -14.02 9.87 -2.02
N SER A 389 -14.45 9.62 -3.26
CA SER A 389 -14.50 10.68 -4.28
C SER A 389 -15.81 11.43 -4.10
N VAL A 390 -15.75 12.67 -3.61
CA VAL A 390 -16.92 13.54 -3.45
C VAL A 390 -17.01 14.50 -4.62
N VAL A 391 -18.20 14.62 -5.20
CA VAL A 391 -18.45 15.39 -6.42
C VAL A 391 -19.58 16.39 -6.18
N PHE A 392 -19.29 17.67 -6.39
CA PHE A 392 -20.26 18.75 -6.40
C PHE A 392 -20.35 19.29 -7.82
N SER A 393 -21.42 18.99 -8.56
CA SER A 393 -21.52 19.34 -9.99
C SER A 393 -22.96 19.48 -10.46
N ASP A 394 -23.19 20.32 -11.46
CA ASP A 394 -24.46 20.39 -12.20
C ASP A 394 -24.48 19.51 -13.45
N GLN A 395 -23.45 18.68 -13.66
CA GLN A 395 -23.36 17.75 -14.78
C GLN A 395 -23.60 16.31 -14.28
N PRO A 396 -24.14 15.43 -15.12
CA PRO A 396 -24.10 13.99 -14.87
C PRO A 396 -22.66 13.45 -14.99
N ASP A 397 -22.46 12.18 -14.64
CA ASP A 397 -21.16 11.51 -14.68
C ASP A 397 -21.30 10.18 -15.44
N LEU A 398 -20.70 10.07 -16.61
CA LEU A 398 -20.84 8.92 -17.51
C LEU A 398 -19.60 8.04 -17.49
N LYS A 399 -19.70 6.90 -16.81
CA LYS A 399 -18.69 5.84 -16.91
C LYS A 399 -18.95 4.94 -18.12
N LEU A 400 -17.93 4.73 -18.95
CA LEU A 400 -17.97 3.83 -20.10
C LEU A 400 -17.06 2.61 -19.87
N GLU A 401 -17.64 1.42 -19.98
CA GLU A 401 -16.93 0.15 -20.00
C GLU A 401 -17.14 -0.55 -21.35
N ALA A 402 -16.17 -1.35 -21.78
CA ALA A 402 -16.25 -2.05 -23.05
C ALA A 402 -15.79 -3.50 -22.97
N THR A 403 -16.50 -4.36 -23.71
CA THR A 403 -16.17 -5.78 -23.84
C THR A 403 -16.22 -6.19 -25.32
N THR A 404 -15.47 -7.23 -25.67
CA THR A 404 -15.46 -7.78 -27.02
C THR A 404 -15.60 -9.29 -26.99
N VAL A 405 -16.48 -9.84 -27.82
CA VAL A 405 -16.73 -11.29 -27.92
C VAL A 405 -16.74 -11.69 -29.39
N ARG A 406 -16.02 -12.77 -29.72
CA ARG A 406 -16.07 -13.37 -31.06
C ARG A 406 -17.01 -14.56 -31.04
N ALA A 407 -18.08 -14.53 -31.84
CA ALA A 407 -19.03 -15.63 -31.93
C ALA A 407 -19.68 -15.70 -33.33
N GLY A 408 -19.60 -16.86 -33.98
CA GLY A 408 -20.19 -17.09 -35.31
C GLY A 408 -19.51 -16.32 -36.45
N GLY A 409 -18.19 -16.12 -36.39
CA GLY A 409 -17.42 -15.39 -37.40
C GLY A 409 -17.43 -13.85 -37.26
N ALA A 410 -18.38 -13.30 -36.49
CA ALA A 410 -18.46 -11.87 -36.18
C ALA A 410 -17.75 -11.53 -34.85
N VAL A 411 -17.27 -10.29 -34.74
CA VAL A 411 -16.82 -9.70 -33.46
C VAL A 411 -17.92 -8.77 -32.97
N ARG A 412 -18.36 -8.95 -31.72
CA ARG A 412 -19.34 -8.08 -31.06
C ARG A 412 -18.62 -7.24 -30.02
N VAL A 413 -18.62 -5.93 -30.21
CA VAL A 413 -18.13 -4.98 -29.22
C VAL A 413 -19.33 -4.43 -28.47
N THR A 414 -19.35 -4.56 -27.15
CA THR A 414 -20.42 -4.02 -26.30
C THR A 414 -19.86 -2.89 -25.46
N ALA A 415 -20.42 -1.71 -25.64
CA ALA A 415 -20.24 -0.55 -24.78
C ALA A 415 -21.33 -0.56 -23.70
N THR A 416 -20.93 -0.41 -22.44
CA THR A 416 -21.83 -0.27 -21.29
C THR A 416 -21.59 1.11 -20.69
N VAL A 417 -22.62 1.95 -20.73
CA VAL A 417 -22.60 3.32 -20.22
C VAL A 417 -23.44 3.38 -18.94
N THR A 418 -22.85 3.89 -17.87
CA THR A 418 -23.51 4.08 -16.58
C THR A 418 -23.49 5.55 -16.21
N ASN A 419 -24.65 6.12 -15.85
CA ASN A 419 -24.69 7.42 -15.20
C ASN A 419 -24.40 7.24 -13.70
N GLN A 420 -23.17 7.52 -13.28
CA GLN A 420 -22.74 7.39 -11.88
C GLN A 420 -23.34 8.47 -10.99
N ALA A 421 -23.71 9.62 -11.56
CA ALA A 421 -24.35 10.69 -10.82
C ALA A 421 -25.68 10.21 -10.22
N THR A 422 -25.88 10.49 -8.94
CA THR A 422 -27.08 10.08 -8.18
C THR A 422 -28.09 11.22 -8.00
N HIS A 423 -27.71 12.45 -8.36
CA HIS A 423 -28.52 13.66 -8.25
C HIS A 423 -29.03 14.18 -9.60
N ARG A 424 -28.48 13.69 -10.73
CA ARG A 424 -28.77 14.23 -12.06
C ARG A 424 -28.91 13.14 -13.13
N ASP A 425 -29.94 13.27 -13.95
CA ASP A 425 -30.13 12.43 -15.14
C ASP A 425 -29.24 12.95 -16.29
N ALA A 426 -28.81 12.07 -17.19
CA ALA A 426 -28.00 12.40 -18.36
C ALA A 426 -28.88 12.48 -19.62
N PRO A 427 -29.28 13.68 -20.08
CA PRO A 427 -30.22 13.83 -21.18
C PRO A 427 -29.56 13.60 -22.53
N ARG A 428 -30.27 12.94 -23.44
CA ARG A 428 -29.81 12.64 -24.81
C ARG A 428 -28.40 12.04 -24.81
N ALA A 429 -28.19 10.98 -24.03
CA ALA A 429 -26.92 10.29 -23.97
C ALA A 429 -26.64 9.54 -25.29
N TRP A 430 -25.37 9.43 -25.67
CA TRP A 430 -24.93 8.68 -26.84
C TRP A 430 -23.63 7.93 -26.55
N VAL A 431 -23.30 6.99 -27.42
CA VAL A 431 -21.97 6.37 -27.49
C VAL A 431 -21.48 6.33 -28.93
N ASP A 432 -20.23 6.72 -29.14
CA ASP A 432 -19.54 6.65 -30.43
C ASP A 432 -18.63 5.42 -30.47
N PHE A 433 -18.59 4.75 -31.61
CA PHE A 433 -17.60 3.70 -31.91
C PHE A 433 -16.71 4.18 -33.06
N GLN A 434 -15.42 4.29 -32.80
CA GLN A 434 -14.40 4.56 -33.80
C GLN A 434 -13.73 3.25 -34.19
N LEU A 435 -14.04 2.77 -35.40
CA LEU A 435 -13.49 1.54 -35.92
C LEU A 435 -12.09 1.76 -36.53
N PRO A 436 -11.13 0.85 -36.31
CA PRO A 436 -9.84 0.90 -36.97
C PRO A 436 -9.95 0.41 -38.42
N ALA A 437 -8.91 0.69 -39.23
CA ALA A 437 -8.83 0.20 -40.60
C ALA A 437 -8.93 -1.34 -40.66
N GLY A 438 -9.57 -1.86 -41.71
CA GLY A 438 -9.78 -3.30 -41.92
C GLY A 438 -10.99 -3.89 -41.20
N TRP A 439 -11.69 -3.09 -40.40
CA TRP A 439 -12.95 -3.46 -39.75
C TRP A 439 -14.12 -2.64 -40.29
N ASP A 440 -15.27 -3.31 -40.44
CA ASP A 440 -16.54 -2.71 -40.83
C ASP A 440 -17.68 -3.26 -39.97
N TRP A 441 -18.81 -2.57 -39.89
CA TRP A 441 -20.00 -3.07 -39.18
C TRP A 441 -20.82 -4.01 -40.07
N GLN A 442 -21.44 -5.03 -39.48
CA GLN A 442 -22.33 -5.94 -40.21
C GLN A 442 -23.70 -5.32 -40.48
N SER A 443 -24.29 -4.75 -39.42
CA SER A 443 -25.57 -4.06 -39.45
C SER A 443 -25.60 -3.04 -38.33
N LEU A 444 -26.08 -1.83 -38.61
CA LEU A 444 -26.23 -0.80 -37.58
C LEU A 444 -27.41 -1.14 -36.66
N PRO A 445 -27.21 -1.14 -35.33
CA PRO A 445 -28.31 -1.25 -34.39
C PRO A 445 -29.32 -0.10 -34.55
N ALA A 446 -30.56 -0.32 -34.10
CA ALA A 446 -31.57 0.73 -34.09
C ALA A 446 -31.09 1.93 -33.26
N GLY A 447 -31.28 3.15 -33.78
CA GLY A 447 -30.78 4.38 -33.15
C GLY A 447 -29.29 4.66 -33.38
N CYS A 448 -28.59 3.86 -34.21
CA CYS A 448 -27.21 4.13 -34.61
C CYS A 448 -27.11 4.68 -36.03
N VAL A 449 -26.22 5.65 -36.22
CA VAL A 449 -25.94 6.30 -37.51
C VAL A 449 -24.45 6.21 -37.80
N ALA A 450 -24.11 5.82 -39.03
CA ALA A 450 -22.71 5.76 -39.47
C ALA A 450 -22.24 7.11 -40.03
N GLY A 451 -21.02 7.51 -39.65
CA GLY A 451 -20.28 8.65 -40.16
C GLY A 451 -18.78 8.42 -40.01
N ALA A 452 -18.03 9.42 -39.53
CA ALA A 452 -16.63 9.24 -39.13
C ALA A 452 -16.47 8.27 -37.95
N THR A 453 -17.48 8.21 -37.08
CA THR A 453 -17.72 7.20 -36.06
C THR A 453 -19.12 6.61 -36.25
N VAL A 454 -19.39 5.44 -35.68
CA VAL A 454 -20.76 4.94 -35.53
C VAL A 454 -21.32 5.52 -34.24
N ARG A 455 -22.27 6.45 -34.35
CA ARG A 455 -22.92 7.08 -33.18
C ARG A 455 -24.23 6.39 -32.87
N CYS A 456 -24.40 5.91 -31.64
CA CYS A 456 -25.62 5.27 -31.16
C CYS A 456 -26.31 6.11 -30.08
N ASP A 457 -27.58 6.44 -30.29
CA ASP A 457 -28.42 7.12 -29.31
C ASP A 457 -28.82 6.17 -28.16
N LEU A 458 -28.65 6.65 -26.94
CA LEU A 458 -29.00 5.96 -25.71
C LEU A 458 -30.29 6.51 -25.08
N GLY A 459 -30.78 7.66 -25.56
CA GLY A 459 -31.89 8.40 -24.96
C GLY A 459 -31.49 9.07 -23.65
N ASP A 460 -32.49 9.43 -22.84
CA ASP A 460 -32.23 9.96 -21.49
C ASP A 460 -31.85 8.81 -20.56
N LEU A 461 -30.70 8.94 -19.91
CA LEU A 461 -30.20 7.96 -18.95
C LEU A 461 -30.43 8.48 -17.52
N ALA A 462 -31.38 7.88 -16.82
CA ALA A 462 -31.68 8.26 -15.44
C ALA A 462 -30.45 8.13 -14.51
N ARG A 463 -30.44 8.90 -13.42
CA ARG A 463 -29.42 8.82 -12.37
C ARG A 463 -29.20 7.37 -11.88
N GLY A 464 -27.95 6.94 -11.77
CA GLY A 464 -27.58 5.57 -11.39
C GLY A 464 -27.93 4.48 -12.43
N ALA A 465 -28.51 4.82 -13.58
CA ALA A 465 -28.93 3.83 -14.56
C ALA A 465 -27.77 3.42 -15.48
N THR A 466 -27.81 2.15 -15.90
CA THR A 466 -26.87 1.56 -16.86
C THR A 466 -27.60 1.13 -18.12
N THR A 467 -26.98 1.37 -19.28
CA THR A 467 -27.46 0.91 -20.58
C THR A 467 -26.30 0.41 -21.42
N SER A 468 -26.57 -0.46 -22.39
CA SER A 468 -25.52 -1.00 -23.27
C SER A 468 -25.90 -0.90 -24.74
N ARG A 469 -24.88 -0.82 -25.60
CA ARG A 469 -25.00 -0.94 -27.06
C ARG A 469 -23.95 -1.89 -27.58
N THR A 470 -24.40 -2.81 -28.43
CA THR A 470 -23.53 -3.79 -29.06
C THR A 470 -23.43 -3.52 -30.56
N LEU A 471 -22.21 -3.36 -31.05
CA LEU A 471 -21.89 -3.24 -32.46
C LEU A 471 -21.31 -4.57 -32.97
N ALA A 472 -22.00 -5.19 -33.93
CA ALA A 472 -21.49 -6.36 -34.63
C ALA A 472 -20.58 -5.92 -35.78
N MET A 473 -19.36 -6.45 -35.79
CA MET A 473 -18.29 -6.09 -36.69
C MET A 473 -17.82 -7.31 -37.51
N GLN A 474 -17.36 -7.04 -38.72
CA GLN A 474 -16.74 -7.97 -39.65
C GLN A 474 -15.44 -7.38 -40.19
N GLY A 475 -14.59 -8.26 -40.71
CA GLY A 475 -13.26 -7.88 -41.22
C GLY A 475 -12.13 -8.40 -40.36
N ALA A 476 -10.95 -7.82 -40.56
CA ALA A 476 -9.71 -8.22 -39.92
C ALA A 476 -8.73 -7.04 -39.82
N GLY A 477 -8.03 -6.95 -38.70
CA GLY A 477 -7.05 -5.91 -38.41
C GLY A 477 -6.56 -6.04 -36.98
N ASP A 478 -5.51 -5.30 -36.64
CA ASP A 478 -4.87 -5.27 -35.31
C ASP A 478 -5.12 -3.97 -34.54
N GLY A 479 -5.82 -3.01 -35.16
CA GLY A 479 -6.18 -1.74 -34.51
C GLY A 479 -7.20 -1.91 -33.37
N ARG A 480 -7.23 -0.90 -32.50
CA ARG A 480 -8.19 -0.80 -31.39
C ARG A 480 -9.50 -0.18 -31.85
N VAL A 481 -10.61 -0.65 -31.29
CA VAL A 481 -11.91 0.03 -31.37
C VAL A 481 -11.99 0.97 -30.18
N PHE A 482 -12.01 2.27 -30.45
CA PHE A 482 -12.22 3.28 -29.41
C PHE A 482 -13.70 3.59 -29.28
N MET A 483 -14.15 3.81 -28.05
CA MET A 483 -15.50 4.24 -27.73
C MET A 483 -15.46 5.45 -26.83
N SER A 484 -16.39 6.38 -27.05
CA SER A 484 -16.60 7.55 -26.20
C SER A 484 -18.08 7.75 -25.95
N ALA A 485 -18.46 7.91 -24.68
CA ALA A 485 -19.81 8.25 -24.26
C ALA A 485 -19.94 9.77 -24.08
N GLY A 486 -21.16 10.29 -24.22
CA GLY A 486 -21.44 11.69 -23.97
C GLY A 486 -22.93 11.95 -23.79
N ASN A 487 -23.28 13.15 -23.33
CA ASN A 487 -24.67 13.58 -23.22
C ASN A 487 -24.78 15.10 -23.38
N ALA A 488 -26.00 15.62 -23.47
CA ALA A 488 -26.23 17.04 -23.76
C ALA A 488 -25.94 18.00 -22.59
N ALA A 489 -25.77 17.49 -21.37
CA ALA A 489 -25.55 18.28 -20.16
C ALA A 489 -24.07 18.31 -19.71
N GLY A 490 -23.15 17.75 -20.50
CA GLY A 490 -21.75 17.62 -20.11
C GLY A 490 -21.50 16.38 -19.25
N ASP A 491 -20.27 16.21 -18.79
CA ASP A 491 -19.80 15.03 -18.10
C ASP A 491 -18.76 15.43 -17.05
N PHE A 492 -19.05 15.16 -15.77
CA PHE A 492 -18.18 15.52 -14.68
C PHE A 492 -18.30 14.56 -13.48
N PRO A 493 -17.16 14.02 -12.95
CA PRO A 493 -15.79 14.25 -13.41
C PRO A 493 -15.55 13.72 -14.83
N ALA A 494 -14.60 14.33 -15.55
CA ALA A 494 -14.27 13.85 -16.89
C ALA A 494 -13.17 12.78 -16.82
N GLY A 495 -13.14 11.88 -17.80
CA GLY A 495 -11.99 10.98 -18.05
C GLY A 495 -12.32 9.48 -18.07
N ASP A 496 -13.51 9.10 -17.62
CA ASP A 496 -13.99 7.71 -17.59
C ASP A 496 -15.11 7.43 -18.61
N ALA A 497 -15.52 8.44 -19.38
CA ALA A 497 -16.41 8.28 -20.53
C ALA A 497 -15.73 7.73 -21.80
N ASN A 498 -14.51 7.20 -21.72
CA ASN A 498 -13.77 6.64 -22.86
C ASN A 498 -13.28 5.23 -22.56
N ALA A 499 -13.39 4.32 -23.54
CA ALA A 499 -12.90 2.97 -23.43
C ALA A 499 -12.36 2.47 -24.77
N PHE A 500 -11.59 1.39 -24.77
CA PHE A 500 -11.25 0.68 -26.00
C PHE A 500 -11.23 -0.82 -25.80
N VAL A 501 -11.35 -1.54 -26.91
CA VAL A 501 -11.09 -2.99 -26.97
C VAL A 501 -10.18 -3.30 -28.14
N THR A 502 -9.44 -4.41 -28.03
CA THR A 502 -8.72 -4.98 -29.16
C THR A 502 -9.51 -6.19 -29.67
N PRO A 503 -10.14 -6.11 -30.85
CA PRO A 503 -10.85 -7.23 -31.44
C PRO A 503 -9.95 -8.48 -31.53
N ALA A 504 -10.44 -9.62 -31.05
CA ALA A 504 -9.69 -10.87 -31.06
C ALA A 504 -9.22 -11.25 -32.48
N ARG A 505 -7.96 -11.66 -32.65
CA ARG A 505 -7.45 -12.24 -33.92
C ARG A 505 -8.18 -13.55 -34.26
N ALA A 506 -8.11 -13.99 -35.51
CA ALA A 506 -8.50 -15.35 -35.87
C ALA A 506 -7.68 -16.35 -35.02
N GLY A 507 -8.32 -17.02 -34.05
CA GLY A 507 -7.71 -18.08 -33.24
C GLY A 507 -7.34 -17.78 -31.78
N ALA A 508 -7.68 -16.61 -31.21
CA ALA A 508 -7.47 -16.31 -29.78
C ALA A 508 -8.76 -15.83 -29.10
N GLU A 509 -9.08 -16.33 -27.90
CA GLU A 509 -10.18 -15.84 -27.06
C GLU A 509 -9.81 -14.48 -26.41
N SER A 510 -10.83 -13.67 -26.06
CA SER A 510 -10.72 -12.23 -25.81
C SER A 510 -9.93 -11.82 -24.56
N ALA A 511 -9.21 -10.70 -24.64
CA ALA A 511 -8.70 -9.96 -23.49
C ALA A 511 -9.71 -8.87 -23.03
N ARG A 512 -9.88 -8.72 -21.71
CA ARG A 512 -10.49 -7.54 -21.07
C ARG A 512 -9.40 -6.46 -20.97
N SER A 513 -9.73 -5.20 -21.26
CA SER A 513 -8.88 -4.06 -20.95
C SER A 513 -9.65 -3.10 -20.06
N GLU A 514 -9.32 -3.11 -18.77
CA GLU A 514 -9.50 -1.95 -17.90
C GLU A 514 -8.25 -1.09 -18.10
N GLU A 515 -8.41 0.15 -18.59
CA GLU A 515 -7.35 1.15 -18.44
C GLU A 515 -7.95 2.34 -17.69
N SER A 516 -7.58 2.41 -16.41
CA SER A 516 -7.61 3.60 -15.58
C SER A 516 -6.67 4.64 -16.18
N GLY A 517 -7.23 5.68 -16.82
CA GLY A 517 -6.46 6.85 -17.21
C GLY A 517 -5.94 7.58 -15.97
N GLY A 518 -4.62 7.54 -15.77
CA GLY A 518 -3.94 8.17 -14.65
C GLY A 518 -4.06 9.68 -14.64
N GLY A 519 -4.86 10.20 -13.71
CA GLY A 519 -4.62 11.43 -12.98
C GLY A 519 -4.59 11.05 -11.50
N GLY A 520 -3.44 11.20 -10.84
CA GLY A 520 -3.08 10.62 -9.54
C GLY A 520 -4.19 10.48 -8.50
N GLY A 521 -4.35 9.26 -7.97
CA GLY A 521 -5.23 8.95 -6.84
C GLY A 521 -5.39 7.44 -6.67
N GLY A 522 -4.43 6.79 -6.04
CA GLY A 522 -4.46 5.35 -5.78
C GLY A 522 -5.53 4.95 -4.76
N GLY A 523 -6.29 3.91 -5.08
CA GLY A 523 -7.22 3.25 -4.16
C GLY A 523 -8.12 2.25 -4.89
N GLY A 524 -7.83 0.96 -4.76
CA GLY A 524 -8.66 -0.12 -5.29
C GLY A 524 -8.69 -1.30 -4.32
N GLY A 525 -9.69 -1.33 -3.44
CA GLY A 525 -10.12 -2.51 -2.72
C GLY A 525 -11.36 -3.09 -3.41
N ALA A 526 -11.28 -4.34 -3.88
CA ALA A 526 -12.42 -5.05 -4.44
C ALA A 526 -12.92 -6.09 -3.44
N ALA A 527 -14.08 -5.81 -2.84
CA ALA A 527 -14.92 -6.80 -2.17
C ALA A 527 -16.18 -7.01 -3.00
N GLY A 528 -16.58 -8.27 -3.14
CA GLY A 528 -17.94 -8.65 -3.53
C GLY A 528 -18.02 -9.44 -4.82
N LEU A 529 -18.16 -10.76 -4.70
CA LEU A 529 -18.93 -11.56 -5.65
C LEU A 529 -19.53 -12.77 -4.92
N TRP A 530 -20.78 -12.60 -4.53
CA TRP A 530 -21.73 -13.68 -4.31
C TRP A 530 -22.09 -14.31 -5.65
N LEU A 531 -22.11 -15.65 -5.75
CA LEU A 531 -22.87 -16.31 -6.80
C LEU A 531 -23.66 -17.50 -6.25
N ALA A 532 -24.97 -17.41 -6.46
CA ALA A 532 -25.97 -18.42 -6.16
C ALA A 532 -25.84 -19.63 -7.11
N LEU A 533 -25.94 -20.84 -6.53
CA LEU A 533 -26.05 -22.11 -7.26
C LEU A 533 -27.53 -22.42 -7.51
N VAL A 534 -27.91 -22.48 -8.80
CA VAL A 534 -29.19 -23.07 -9.24
C VAL A 534 -28.92 -24.41 -9.90
N LEU A 535 -29.62 -25.43 -9.39
CA LEU A 535 -29.67 -26.82 -9.83
C LEU A 535 -30.49 -27.01 -11.12
N ALA A 536 -29.96 -27.81 -12.04
CA ALA A 536 -30.64 -28.78 -12.91
C ALA A 536 -29.54 -29.51 -13.70
N GLY A 537 -29.44 -30.83 -13.86
CA GLY A 537 -30.37 -31.95 -13.68
C GLY A 537 -30.14 -32.92 -14.85
N LEU A 538 -30.10 -34.23 -14.55
CA LEU A 538 -30.05 -35.40 -15.46
C LEU A 538 -28.65 -35.82 -15.96
N GLY A 539 -28.21 -37.07 -15.85
CA GLY A 539 -28.82 -38.29 -15.33
C GLY A 539 -27.96 -39.53 -15.62
N ALA A 540 -28.42 -40.65 -15.05
CA ALA A 540 -28.10 -42.05 -15.37
C ALA A 540 -26.76 -42.66 -14.92
N LEU A 541 -26.84 -43.59 -13.95
CA LEU A 541 -26.54 -45.04 -14.09
C LEU A 541 -26.42 -45.64 -12.66
N ARG A 542 -27.39 -46.41 -12.16
CA ARG A 542 -27.62 -47.86 -12.36
C ARG A 542 -27.06 -48.71 -11.20
N ARG A 543 -27.96 -48.99 -10.22
CA ARG A 543 -28.26 -50.26 -9.54
C ARG A 543 -27.15 -51.33 -9.28
N ARG A 544 -27.29 -51.92 -8.07
CA ARG A 544 -26.77 -53.20 -7.51
C ARG A 544 -25.51 -52.99 -6.66
N ARG A 545 -25.42 -53.41 -5.40
CA ARG A 545 -26.23 -54.28 -4.53
C ARG A 545 -26.14 -53.77 -3.10
#